data_AF-L8JHE3-F1
#
_entry.id   AF-L8JHE3-F1
#
_cell.length_a   1.000
_cell.length_b   1.000
_cell.length_c   1.000
_cell.angle_alpha   90.00
_cell.angle_beta   90.00
_cell.angle_gamma   90.00
#
_symmetry.space_group_name_H-M   'P 1'
#
loop_
_entity.id
_entity.type
_entity.pdbx_description
1 polymer ?
#
loop_
_entity_poly.entity_id
_entity_poly.type
_entity_poly.pdbx_seq_one_letter_code
_entity_poly.pdbx_strand_id
1 'polypeptide(L)'
;MKPEEVDPRVYQVLEEHGINSDNLHSQSALDLEDQHFDVVITLCDKASNECALFSDSDALIHWDFKDPKPHKGAQGFRDTFDGLKSRIALFLMLNGEEPSDVLGPVELFKIMSDPLRLRILMLIEDEKALTVGDLTKVLEVSQPKVSRHLALLRDGGVLQDQREGLWVFYRLSDALPVWVRHTLATVRNGNPGMINEEKLKISQLTDRKKPGFSQHQVLV
;
A
#
# COMPACT_ATOMS: atom_id res chain seq x y z
N MET A 1 20.13 -31.86 0.06
CA MET A 1 21.44 -31.56 0.73
C MET A 1 21.19 -31.40 2.24
N LYS A 2 22.15 -31.63 3.15
CA LYS A 2 21.92 -31.28 4.58
C LYS A 2 21.95 -29.76 4.72
N PRO A 3 20.94 -29.14 5.38
CA PRO A 3 20.91 -27.69 5.54
C PRO A 3 22.05 -27.21 6.45
N GLU A 4 22.66 -26.08 6.11
CA GLU A 4 23.61 -25.37 6.97
C GLU A 4 22.87 -24.49 7.98
N GLU A 5 23.52 -24.15 9.09
CA GLU A 5 23.00 -23.19 10.07
C GLU A 5 22.74 -21.80 9.44
N VAL A 6 21.81 -21.06 10.04
CA VAL A 6 21.48 -19.69 9.63
C VAL A 6 22.70 -18.79 9.84
N ASP A 7 23.11 -18.06 8.80
CA ASP A 7 24.26 -17.15 8.87
C ASP A 7 23.97 -15.99 9.86
N PRO A 8 24.88 -15.67 10.80
CA PRO A 8 24.68 -14.61 11.79
C PRO A 8 24.30 -13.24 11.20
N ARG A 9 24.72 -12.95 9.96
CA ARG A 9 24.41 -11.71 9.25
C ARG A 9 22.92 -11.59 8.89
N VAL A 10 22.19 -12.69 8.83
CA VAL A 10 20.72 -12.68 8.64
C VAL A 10 20.05 -12.01 9.83
N TYR A 11 20.40 -12.43 11.06
CA TYR A 11 19.83 -11.86 12.29
C TYR A 11 20.10 -10.36 12.39
N GLN A 12 21.32 -9.92 12.05
CA GLN A 12 21.65 -8.50 11.99
C GLN A 12 20.71 -7.72 11.07
N VAL A 13 20.51 -8.19 9.84
CA VAL A 13 19.67 -7.48 8.86
C VAL A 13 18.20 -7.49 9.26
N LEU A 14 17.71 -8.57 9.86
CA LEU A 14 16.33 -8.63 10.37
C LEU A 14 16.11 -7.68 11.56
N GLU A 15 17.08 -7.59 12.48
CA GLU A 15 17.05 -6.66 13.61
C GLU A 15 17.07 -5.20 13.15
N GLU A 16 17.90 -4.85 12.15
CA GLU A 16 17.95 -3.52 11.50
C GLU A 16 16.56 -3.08 10.98
N HIS A 17 15.68 -4.03 10.66
CA HIS A 17 14.33 -3.80 10.14
C HIS A 17 13.20 -4.08 11.14
N GLY A 18 13.53 -4.38 12.41
CA GLY A 18 12.55 -4.67 13.46
C GLY A 18 11.74 -5.96 13.24
N ILE A 19 12.31 -6.95 12.55
CA ILE A 19 11.67 -8.25 12.28
C ILE A 19 12.09 -9.27 13.34
N ASN A 20 11.12 -9.92 14.00
CA ASN A 20 11.39 -10.99 14.96
C ASN A 20 12.06 -12.19 14.26
N SER A 21 13.14 -12.70 14.85
CA SER A 21 13.93 -13.81 14.32
C SER A 21 14.16 -14.96 15.31
N ASP A 22 13.44 -14.97 16.44
CA ASP A 22 13.72 -15.86 17.58
C ASP A 22 13.54 -17.35 17.27
N ASN A 23 12.73 -17.70 16.26
CA ASN A 23 12.40 -19.07 15.89
C ASN A 23 12.96 -19.49 14.53
N LEU A 24 13.89 -18.72 13.95
CA LEU A 24 14.53 -19.09 12.70
C LEU A 24 15.46 -20.28 12.90
N HIS A 25 15.25 -21.32 12.12
CA HIS A 25 16.09 -22.50 12.09
C HIS A 25 16.16 -23.05 10.67
N SER A 26 17.23 -23.77 10.38
CA SER A 26 17.40 -24.40 9.07
C SER A 26 16.67 -25.75 9.03
N GLN A 27 15.89 -25.99 7.98
CA GLN A 27 15.11 -27.21 7.77
C GLN A 27 15.44 -27.85 6.41
N SER A 28 15.35 -29.18 6.30
CA SER A 28 15.53 -29.85 5.02
C SER A 28 14.23 -29.84 4.21
N ALA A 29 14.33 -29.59 2.90
CA ALA A 29 13.18 -29.70 1.99
C ALA A 29 12.59 -31.13 1.95
N LEU A 30 13.42 -32.16 2.17
CA LEU A 30 12.98 -33.56 2.24
C LEU A 30 12.05 -33.82 3.43
N ASP A 31 12.19 -33.05 4.52
CA ASP A 31 11.31 -33.18 5.69
C ASP A 31 9.91 -32.62 5.43
N LEU A 32 9.69 -32.00 4.26
CA LEU A 32 8.45 -31.34 3.84
C LEU A 32 7.82 -32.00 2.60
N GLU A 33 8.36 -33.10 2.08
CA GLU A 33 7.93 -33.71 0.81
C GLU A 33 6.46 -34.16 0.80
N ASP A 34 5.95 -34.58 1.96
CA ASP A 34 4.55 -35.01 2.12
C ASP A 34 3.57 -33.84 2.38
N GLN A 35 4.06 -32.59 2.41
CA GLN A 35 3.22 -31.42 2.64
C GLN A 35 2.78 -30.77 1.34
N HIS A 36 1.50 -30.41 1.27
CA HIS A 36 0.98 -29.62 0.16
C HIS A 36 1.19 -28.13 0.43
N PHE A 37 1.59 -27.41 -0.62
CA PHE A 37 1.77 -25.96 -0.61
C PHE A 37 1.04 -25.36 -1.82
N ASP A 38 0.25 -24.30 -1.60
CA ASP A 38 -0.40 -23.57 -2.69
C ASP A 38 0.66 -22.93 -3.61
N VAL A 39 1.74 -22.41 -3.02
CA VAL A 39 2.84 -21.78 -3.76
C VAL A 39 4.20 -22.16 -3.16
N VAL A 40 5.10 -22.63 -4.02
CA VAL A 40 6.52 -22.88 -3.71
C VAL A 40 7.39 -21.84 -4.42
N ILE A 41 8.24 -21.13 -3.66
CA ILE A 41 9.14 -20.11 -4.21
C ILE A 41 10.59 -20.53 -3.98
N THR A 42 11.35 -20.73 -5.06
CA THR A 42 12.79 -21.03 -4.98
C THR A 42 13.64 -19.79 -5.16
N LEU A 43 14.72 -19.67 -4.37
CA LEU A 43 15.51 -18.43 -4.28
C LEU A 43 16.87 -18.46 -5.01
N CYS A 44 17.28 -19.61 -5.55
CA CYS A 44 18.50 -19.75 -6.32
C CYS A 44 18.44 -20.97 -7.26
N ASP A 45 19.27 -20.99 -8.31
CA ASP A 45 19.29 -22.07 -9.30
C ASP A 45 19.52 -23.46 -8.69
N LYS A 46 20.33 -23.54 -7.62
CA LYS A 46 20.56 -24.80 -6.89
C LYS A 46 19.27 -25.33 -6.26
N ALA A 47 18.47 -24.44 -5.66
CA ALA A 47 17.18 -24.80 -5.09
C ALA A 47 16.14 -25.10 -6.18
N SER A 48 16.23 -24.44 -7.34
CA SER A 48 15.34 -24.70 -8.48
C SER A 48 15.45 -26.15 -9.00
N ASN A 49 16.65 -26.75 -8.91
CA ASN A 49 16.85 -28.15 -9.27
C ASN A 49 16.24 -29.15 -8.27
N GLU A 50 15.95 -28.72 -7.04
CA GLU A 50 15.26 -29.52 -6.02
C GLU A 50 13.72 -29.38 -6.09
N CYS A 51 13.18 -28.53 -7.00
CA CYS A 51 11.75 -28.30 -7.18
C CYS A 51 10.92 -29.55 -7.49
N ALA A 52 11.54 -30.60 -8.05
CA ALA A 52 10.84 -31.85 -8.36
C ALA A 52 10.23 -32.52 -7.11
N LEU A 53 10.68 -32.15 -5.91
CA LEU A 53 10.13 -32.62 -4.62
C LEU A 53 8.71 -32.11 -4.35
N PHE A 54 8.27 -31.05 -5.02
CA PHE A 54 6.96 -30.42 -4.79
C PHE A 54 6.10 -30.44 -6.06
N SER A 55 6.03 -31.59 -6.74
CA SER A 55 5.24 -31.74 -7.97
C SER A 55 3.76 -31.43 -7.81
N ASP A 56 3.26 -31.54 -6.58
CA ASP A 56 1.85 -31.44 -6.23
C ASP A 56 1.44 -30.03 -5.74
N SER A 57 2.33 -29.03 -5.85
CA SER A 57 2.01 -27.63 -5.55
C SER A 57 1.24 -26.95 -6.67
N ASP A 58 0.31 -26.05 -6.34
CA ASP A 58 -0.51 -25.35 -7.35
C ASP A 58 0.29 -24.32 -8.17
N ALA A 59 1.36 -23.74 -7.60
CA ALA A 59 2.26 -22.86 -8.31
C ALA A 59 3.73 -23.00 -7.85
N LEU A 60 4.63 -22.98 -8.83
CA LEU A 60 6.07 -22.96 -8.61
C LEU A 60 6.69 -21.69 -9.22
N ILE A 61 7.32 -20.86 -8.37
CA ILE A 61 7.92 -19.59 -8.75
C ILE A 61 9.43 -19.63 -8.47
N HIS A 62 10.21 -19.08 -9.39
CA HIS A 62 11.66 -18.98 -9.25
C HIS A 62 12.10 -17.52 -9.15
N TRP A 63 12.66 -17.14 -8.01
CA TRP A 63 13.27 -15.84 -7.76
C TRP A 63 14.77 -15.99 -7.65
N ASP A 64 15.48 -15.83 -8.76
CA ASP A 64 16.94 -15.88 -8.73
C ASP A 64 17.52 -14.72 -7.90
N PHE A 65 18.20 -15.08 -6.81
CA PHE A 65 19.02 -14.21 -5.98
C PHE A 65 20.45 -14.74 -5.91
N LYS A 66 21.40 -13.82 -5.99
CA LYS A 66 22.82 -14.15 -5.79
C LYS A 66 23.04 -14.54 -4.33
N ASP A 67 23.80 -15.60 -4.10
CA ASP A 67 24.18 -16.02 -2.75
C ASP A 67 24.93 -14.87 -2.03
N PRO A 68 24.43 -14.38 -0.89
CA PRO A 68 25.06 -13.28 -0.17
C PRO A 68 26.30 -13.72 0.63
N LYS A 69 26.48 -15.02 0.92
CA LYS A 69 27.56 -15.54 1.78
C LYS A 69 28.97 -15.18 1.32
N PRO A 70 29.33 -15.25 0.02
CA PRO A 70 30.68 -14.95 -0.46
C PRO A 70 31.10 -13.48 -0.28
N HIS A 71 30.14 -12.56 -0.13
CA HIS A 71 30.43 -11.15 0.06
C HIS A 71 30.86 -10.86 1.49
N LYS A 72 31.89 -10.01 1.65
CA LYS A 72 32.35 -9.57 2.98
C LYS A 72 31.34 -8.60 3.60
N GLY A 73 31.16 -8.70 4.92
CA GLY A 73 30.21 -7.88 5.67
C GLY A 73 28.75 -8.28 5.39
N ALA A 74 27.82 -7.39 5.78
CA ALA A 74 26.38 -7.62 5.70
C ALA A 74 25.71 -7.02 4.45
N GLN A 75 26.46 -6.36 3.55
CA GLN A 75 25.85 -5.65 2.43
C GLN A 75 25.12 -6.59 1.46
N GLY A 76 25.70 -7.73 1.09
CA GLY A 76 25.01 -8.69 0.23
C GLY A 76 23.72 -9.24 0.86
N PHE A 77 23.67 -9.34 2.19
CA PHE A 77 22.46 -9.74 2.93
C PHE A 77 21.40 -8.64 2.87
N ARG A 78 21.78 -7.36 3.01
CA ARG A 78 20.86 -6.22 2.82
C ARG A 78 20.30 -6.17 1.40
N ASP A 79 21.15 -6.31 0.39
CA ASP A 79 20.73 -6.29 -1.02
C ASP A 79 19.72 -7.43 -1.30
N THR A 80 19.98 -8.63 -0.76
CA THR A 80 19.07 -9.78 -0.87
C THR A 80 17.76 -9.52 -0.13
N PHE A 81 17.82 -8.94 1.07
CA PHE A 81 16.65 -8.58 1.86
C PHE A 81 15.75 -7.57 1.14
N ASP A 82 16.31 -6.50 0.59
CA ASP A 82 15.56 -5.48 -0.16
C ASP A 82 14.89 -6.06 -1.40
N GLY A 83 15.59 -6.96 -2.09
CA GLY A 83 15.04 -7.67 -3.23
C GLY A 83 13.93 -8.65 -2.84
N LEU A 84 14.09 -9.40 -1.75
CA LEU A 84 13.04 -10.29 -1.21
C LEU A 84 11.81 -9.49 -0.80
N LYS A 85 11.98 -8.41 -0.05
CA LYS A 85 10.90 -7.51 0.36
C LYS A 85 10.11 -6.98 -0.83
N SER A 86 10.81 -6.54 -1.88
CA SER A 86 10.20 -6.02 -3.10
C SER A 86 9.41 -7.09 -3.85
N ARG A 87 9.96 -8.31 -3.98
CA ARG A 87 9.29 -9.42 -4.66
C ARG A 87 8.10 -9.97 -3.88
N ILE A 88 8.20 -10.07 -2.55
CA ILE A 88 7.09 -10.46 -1.67
C ILE A 88 5.96 -9.42 -1.76
N ALA A 89 6.27 -8.13 -1.71
CA ALA A 89 5.27 -7.08 -1.86
C ALA A 89 4.54 -7.19 -3.21
N LEU A 90 5.27 -7.37 -4.32
CA LEU A 90 4.66 -7.55 -5.64
C LEU A 90 3.83 -8.85 -5.71
N PHE A 91 4.32 -9.94 -5.14
CA PHE A 91 3.61 -11.21 -5.11
C PHE A 91 2.29 -11.11 -4.36
N LEU A 92 2.28 -10.48 -3.18
CA LEU A 92 1.06 -10.24 -2.41
C LEU A 92 0.10 -9.29 -3.14
N MET A 93 0.60 -8.31 -3.89
CA MET A 93 -0.25 -7.45 -4.73
C MET A 93 -0.93 -8.21 -5.87
N LEU A 94 -0.29 -9.24 -6.42
CA LEU A 94 -0.78 -10.00 -7.57
C LEU A 94 -1.59 -11.25 -7.19
N ASN A 95 -1.27 -11.85 -6.04
CA ASN A 95 -1.78 -13.17 -5.63
C ASN A 95 -2.41 -13.18 -4.24
N GLY A 96 -2.34 -12.08 -3.49
CA GLY A 96 -3.12 -11.99 -2.25
C GLY A 96 -4.60 -12.13 -2.58
N GLU A 97 -5.34 -12.92 -1.80
CA GLU A 97 -6.79 -12.87 -1.84
C GLU A 97 -7.18 -11.39 -1.71
N GLU A 98 -8.00 -10.88 -2.65
CA GLU A 98 -8.61 -9.58 -2.43
C GLU A 98 -9.30 -9.67 -1.07
N PRO A 99 -8.95 -8.85 -0.07
CA PRO A 99 -9.78 -8.77 1.11
C PRO A 99 -11.18 -8.47 0.58
N SER A 100 -12.19 -9.24 0.97
CA SER A 100 -13.55 -9.10 0.43
C SER A 100 -14.18 -7.72 0.70
N ASP A 101 -13.46 -6.83 1.40
CA ASP A 101 -13.76 -5.43 1.70
C ASP A 101 -12.82 -4.41 1.00
N VAL A 102 -11.87 -4.84 0.17
CA VAL A 102 -11.01 -3.91 -0.59
C VAL A 102 -11.76 -3.36 -1.78
N LEU A 103 -11.72 -2.03 -1.91
CA LEU A 103 -12.30 -1.31 -3.03
C LEU A 103 -11.70 -1.79 -4.36
N GLY A 104 -12.44 -2.63 -5.09
CA GLY A 104 -12.06 -3.12 -6.41
C GLY A 104 -12.06 -2.02 -7.49
N PRO A 105 -11.43 -2.27 -8.66
CA PRO A 105 -11.37 -1.31 -9.76
C PRO A 105 -12.73 -0.81 -10.24
N VAL A 106 -13.70 -1.71 -10.39
CA VAL A 106 -15.04 -1.35 -10.90
C VAL A 106 -15.75 -0.42 -9.92
N GLU A 107 -15.68 -0.72 -8.63
CA GLU A 107 -16.29 0.06 -7.55
C GLU A 107 -15.60 1.42 -7.43
N LEU A 108 -14.27 1.47 -7.53
CA LEU A 108 -13.53 2.72 -7.59
C LEU A 108 -14.00 3.59 -8.76
N PHE A 109 -14.06 3.06 -9.97
CA PHE A 109 -14.48 3.84 -11.14
C PHE A 109 -15.94 4.28 -11.06
N LYS A 110 -16.85 3.46 -10.52
CA LYS A 110 -18.24 3.87 -10.21
C LYS A 110 -18.27 5.01 -9.18
N ILE A 111 -17.35 5.01 -8.21
CA ILE A 111 -17.24 6.08 -7.22
C ILE A 111 -16.66 7.36 -7.83
N MET A 112 -15.67 7.25 -8.70
CA MET A 112 -14.99 8.38 -9.32
C MET A 112 -15.74 9.00 -10.50
N SER A 113 -16.71 8.32 -11.09
CA SER A 113 -17.42 8.77 -12.31
C SER A 113 -18.28 10.02 -12.15
N ASP A 114 -18.51 10.50 -10.92
CA ASP A 114 -19.24 11.74 -10.68
C ASP A 114 -18.27 12.94 -10.63
N PRO A 115 -18.52 14.03 -11.40
CA PRO A 115 -17.61 15.17 -11.46
C PRO A 115 -17.37 15.86 -10.12
N LEU A 116 -18.36 15.89 -9.23
CA LEU A 116 -18.24 16.54 -7.93
C LEU A 116 -17.43 15.67 -6.96
N ARG A 117 -17.64 14.35 -6.94
CA ARG A 117 -16.81 13.41 -6.16
C ARG A 117 -15.35 13.48 -6.59
N LEU A 118 -15.08 13.51 -7.89
CA LEU A 118 -13.72 13.60 -8.39
C LEU A 118 -13.04 14.90 -7.96
N ARG A 119 -13.72 16.04 -8.04
CA ARG A 119 -13.20 17.33 -7.54
C ARG A 119 -12.96 17.32 -6.04
N ILE A 120 -13.86 16.74 -5.24
CA ILE A 120 -13.67 16.55 -3.79
C ILE A 120 -12.41 15.74 -3.49
N LEU A 121 -12.24 14.59 -4.17
CA LEU A 121 -11.06 13.74 -3.99
C LEU A 121 -9.77 14.46 -4.36
N MET A 122 -9.75 15.19 -5.48
CA MET A 122 -8.60 15.98 -5.91
C MET A 122 -8.24 17.09 -4.89
N LEU A 123 -9.23 17.76 -4.30
CA LEU A 123 -9.00 18.79 -3.29
C LEU A 123 -8.47 18.19 -1.99
N ILE A 124 -9.01 17.04 -1.55
CA ILE A 124 -8.53 16.34 -0.36
C ILE A 124 -7.12 15.77 -0.58
N GLU A 125 -6.80 15.28 -1.78
CA GLU A 125 -5.44 14.84 -2.13
C GLU A 125 -4.42 15.98 -2.00
N ASP A 126 -4.75 17.17 -2.53
CA ASP A 126 -3.86 18.34 -2.49
C ASP A 126 -3.72 18.93 -1.08
N GLU A 127 -4.83 19.07 -0.33
CA GLU A 127 -4.85 19.73 1.00
C GLU A 127 -4.66 18.76 2.18
N LYS A 128 -4.64 17.45 1.89
CA LYS A 128 -4.54 16.30 2.81
C LYS A 128 -5.71 16.11 3.77
N ALA A 129 -6.39 17.18 4.20
CA ALA A 129 -7.65 17.08 4.92
C ALA A 129 -8.50 18.36 4.78
N LEU A 130 -9.81 18.20 4.57
CA LEU A 130 -10.77 19.30 4.44
C LEU A 130 -12.06 19.02 5.22
N THR A 131 -12.72 20.07 5.71
CA THR A 131 -14.06 19.94 6.29
C THR A 131 -15.15 20.01 5.21
N VAL A 132 -16.36 19.55 5.54
CA VAL A 132 -17.53 19.77 4.68
C VAL A 132 -17.77 21.27 4.42
N GLY A 133 -17.47 22.13 5.38
CA GLY A 133 -17.60 23.58 5.25
C GLY A 133 -16.61 24.17 4.25
N ASP A 134 -15.35 23.71 4.26
CA ASP A 134 -14.35 24.13 3.29
C ASP A 134 -14.79 23.77 1.87
N LEU A 135 -15.19 22.50 1.68
CA LEU A 135 -15.65 21.98 0.39
C LEU A 135 -16.89 22.71 -0.12
N THR A 136 -17.89 22.94 0.75
CA THR A 136 -19.11 23.70 0.43
C THR A 136 -18.77 25.10 -0.08
N LYS A 137 -17.85 25.79 0.60
CA LYS A 137 -17.44 27.16 0.24
C LYS A 137 -16.72 27.20 -1.10
N VAL A 138 -15.74 26.32 -1.32
CA VAL A 138 -14.88 26.42 -2.52
C VAL A 138 -15.54 25.84 -3.76
N LEU A 139 -16.32 24.76 -3.62
CA LEU A 139 -17.06 24.15 -4.73
C LEU A 139 -18.34 24.92 -5.06
N GLU A 140 -18.79 25.84 -4.19
CA GLU A 140 -20.05 26.58 -4.31
C GLU A 140 -21.26 25.66 -4.48
N VAL A 141 -21.22 24.52 -3.79
CA VAL A 141 -22.27 23.51 -3.77
C VAL A 141 -22.91 23.48 -2.39
N SER A 142 -24.22 23.24 -2.33
CA SER A 142 -24.93 23.14 -1.06
C SER A 142 -24.36 22.05 -0.14
N GLN A 143 -24.28 22.34 1.15
CA GLN A 143 -23.76 21.41 2.16
C GLN A 143 -24.47 20.03 2.16
N PRO A 144 -25.81 19.91 2.01
CA PRO A 144 -26.46 18.59 1.92
C PRO A 144 -25.94 17.75 0.75
N LYS A 145 -25.64 18.38 -0.39
CA LYS A 145 -25.10 17.68 -1.57
C LYS A 145 -23.66 17.24 -1.32
N VAL A 146 -22.80 18.12 -0.80
CA VAL A 146 -21.42 17.75 -0.44
C VAL A 146 -21.39 16.64 0.60
N SER A 147 -22.19 16.74 1.66
CA SER A 147 -22.31 15.73 2.71
C SER A 147 -22.70 14.36 2.15
N ARG A 148 -23.68 14.31 1.23
CA ARG A 148 -24.07 13.07 0.55
C ARG A 148 -22.90 12.44 -0.21
N HIS A 149 -22.11 13.24 -0.94
CA HIS A 149 -20.95 12.71 -1.66
C HIS A 149 -19.85 12.23 -0.71
N LEU A 150 -19.61 12.94 0.40
CA LEU A 150 -18.65 12.52 1.43
C LEU A 150 -19.07 11.21 2.11
N ALA A 151 -20.37 11.04 2.39
CA ALA A 151 -20.91 9.79 2.92
C ALA A 151 -20.64 8.63 1.95
N LEU A 152 -21.01 8.78 0.67
CA LEU A 152 -20.75 7.76 -0.35
C LEU A 152 -19.26 7.40 -0.49
N LEU A 153 -18.37 8.38 -0.38
CA LEU A 153 -16.93 8.17 -0.44
C LEU A 153 -16.37 7.46 0.80
N ARG A 154 -16.96 7.69 1.98
CA ARG A 154 -16.63 6.98 3.22
C ARG A 154 -17.16 5.55 3.22
N ASP A 155 -18.41 5.38 2.81
CA ASP A 155 -19.06 4.07 2.74
C ASP A 155 -18.34 3.16 1.72
N GLY A 156 -17.77 3.74 0.66
CA GLY A 156 -16.89 3.05 -0.28
C GLY A 156 -15.42 2.94 0.13
N GLY A 157 -15.07 3.28 1.38
CA GLY A 157 -13.71 3.14 1.92
C GLY A 157 -12.64 4.07 1.35
N VAL A 158 -13.00 5.02 0.48
CA VAL A 158 -12.04 5.97 -0.13
C VAL A 158 -11.62 7.04 0.84
N LEU A 159 -12.57 7.54 1.63
CA LEU A 159 -12.34 8.56 2.66
C LEU A 159 -12.49 7.98 4.05
N GLN A 160 -11.81 8.61 4.99
CA GLN A 160 -12.04 8.48 6.42
C GLN A 160 -12.27 9.87 7.02
N ASP A 161 -12.97 9.92 8.15
CA ASP A 161 -13.23 11.15 8.88
C ASP A 161 -12.57 11.16 10.25
N GLN A 162 -12.18 12.35 10.71
CA GLN A 162 -11.61 12.57 12.02
C GLN A 162 -12.22 13.82 12.65
N ARG A 163 -12.75 13.67 13.87
CA ARG A 163 -13.37 14.76 14.61
C ARG A 163 -12.36 15.47 15.52
N GLU A 164 -12.29 16.79 15.40
CA GLU A 164 -11.53 17.68 16.27
C GLU A 164 -12.44 18.79 16.82
N GLY A 165 -12.92 18.61 18.05
CA GLY A 165 -13.87 19.52 18.67
C GLY A 165 -15.19 19.59 17.89
N LEU A 166 -15.47 20.76 17.31
CA LEU A 166 -16.67 21.01 16.50
C LEU A 166 -16.47 20.68 15.01
N TRP A 167 -15.25 20.34 14.59
CA TRP A 167 -14.90 20.12 13.19
C TRP A 167 -14.75 18.64 12.87
N VAL A 168 -15.20 18.24 11.68
CA VAL A 168 -14.98 16.91 11.12
C VAL A 168 -14.17 17.09 9.83
N PHE A 169 -12.97 16.52 9.84
CA PHE A 169 -12.04 16.54 8.72
C PHE A 169 -12.14 15.24 7.94
N TYR A 170 -12.20 15.36 6.61
CA TYR A 170 -12.19 14.25 5.68
C TYR A 170 -10.82 14.16 5.03
N ARG A 171 -10.24 12.96 5.02
CA ARG A 171 -8.96 12.65 4.39
C ARG A 171 -9.06 11.34 3.62
N LEU A 172 -8.12 11.09 2.71
CA LEU A 172 -8.01 9.77 2.09
C LEU A 172 -7.80 8.69 3.17
N SER A 173 -8.41 7.53 2.97
CA SER A 173 -8.26 6.41 3.90
C SER A 173 -6.80 5.92 3.95
N ASP A 174 -6.29 5.68 5.15
CA ASP A 174 -4.96 5.09 5.35
C ASP A 174 -4.92 3.63 4.89
N ALA A 175 -6.08 2.99 4.72
CA ALA A 175 -6.22 1.64 4.19
C ALA A 175 -6.32 1.57 2.65
N LEU A 176 -6.25 2.71 1.93
CA LEU A 176 -6.32 2.69 0.46
C LEU A 176 -5.18 1.84 -0.14
N PRO A 177 -5.49 0.93 -1.07
CA PRO A 177 -4.46 0.23 -1.83
C PRO A 177 -3.54 1.21 -2.56
N VAL A 178 -2.26 0.85 -2.70
CA VAL A 178 -1.24 1.69 -3.35
C VAL A 178 -1.67 2.07 -4.77
N TRP A 179 -2.25 1.13 -5.52
CA TRP A 179 -2.71 1.37 -6.89
C TRP A 179 -3.84 2.42 -6.94
N VAL A 180 -4.73 2.47 -5.94
CA VAL A 180 -5.79 3.49 -5.86
C VAL A 180 -5.18 4.87 -5.65
N ARG A 181 -4.23 5.00 -4.70
CA ARG A 181 -3.53 6.27 -4.45
C ARG A 181 -2.80 6.75 -5.70
N HIS A 182 -2.07 5.86 -6.36
CA HIS A 182 -1.37 6.18 -7.59
C HIS A 182 -2.32 6.60 -8.71
N THR A 183 -3.48 5.94 -8.83
CA THR A 183 -4.53 6.30 -9.79
C THR A 183 -5.07 7.70 -9.50
N LEU A 184 -5.43 8.01 -8.25
CA LEU A 184 -5.90 9.34 -7.85
C LEU A 184 -4.85 10.42 -8.13
N ALA A 185 -3.59 10.17 -7.76
CA ALA A 185 -2.47 11.08 -8.02
C ALA A 185 -2.25 11.30 -9.52
N THR A 186 -2.28 10.23 -10.33
CA THR A 186 -2.13 10.30 -11.79
C THR A 186 -3.25 11.10 -12.43
N VAL A 187 -4.50 10.83 -12.04
CA VAL A 187 -5.67 11.58 -12.53
C VAL A 187 -5.59 13.04 -12.12
N ARG A 188 -5.18 13.33 -10.88
CA ARG A 188 -4.98 14.69 -10.37
C ARG A 188 -3.89 15.45 -11.13
N ASN A 189 -2.72 14.86 -11.28
CA ASN A 189 -1.53 15.45 -11.91
C ASN A 189 -1.71 15.64 -13.42
N GLY A 190 -2.41 14.71 -14.08
CA GLY A 190 -2.74 14.82 -15.51
C GLY A 190 -3.82 15.85 -15.82
N ASN A 191 -4.62 16.27 -14.82
CA ASN A 191 -5.75 17.18 -15.00
C ASN A 191 -5.72 18.34 -14.00
N PRO A 192 -4.63 19.16 -13.98
CA PRO A 192 -4.48 20.23 -13.00
C PRO A 192 -5.67 21.20 -13.00
N GLY A 193 -6.17 21.53 -14.21
CA GLY A 193 -7.25 22.50 -14.44
C GLY A 193 -8.62 22.17 -13.83
N MET A 194 -8.89 20.91 -13.45
CA MET A 194 -10.20 20.52 -12.92
C MET A 194 -10.56 21.17 -11.58
N ILE A 195 -9.56 21.60 -10.81
CA ILE A 195 -9.76 22.23 -9.49
C ILE A 195 -8.94 23.51 -9.25
N ASN A 196 -8.41 24.13 -10.32
CA ASN A 196 -7.51 25.28 -10.16
C ASN A 196 -8.21 26.48 -9.49
N GLU A 197 -9.47 26.75 -9.86
CA GLU A 197 -10.26 27.83 -9.26
C GLU A 197 -10.53 27.55 -7.78
N GLU A 198 -10.86 26.32 -7.43
CA GLU A 198 -11.11 25.89 -6.05
C GLU A 198 -9.85 26.00 -5.21
N LYS A 199 -8.67 25.65 -5.77
CA LYS A 199 -7.39 25.83 -5.09
C LYS A 199 -7.09 27.29 -4.79
N LEU A 200 -7.37 28.18 -5.74
CA LEU A 200 -7.25 29.62 -5.50
C LEU A 200 -8.19 30.07 -4.38
N LYS A 201 -9.46 29.66 -4.42
CA LYS A 201 -10.44 29.94 -3.35
C LYS A 201 -9.97 29.40 -1.99
N ILE A 202 -9.50 28.15 -1.93
CA ILE A 202 -8.99 27.50 -0.71
C ILE A 202 -7.82 28.29 -0.12
N SER A 203 -6.91 28.79 -0.96
CA SER A 203 -5.75 29.57 -0.53
C SER A 203 -6.11 30.93 0.07
N GLN A 204 -7.29 31.46 -0.29
CA GLN A 204 -7.82 32.75 0.17
C GLN A 204 -8.70 32.62 1.43
N LEU A 205 -9.03 31.41 1.87
CA LEU A 205 -9.81 31.19 3.10
C LEU A 205 -8.93 31.45 4.34
N THR A 206 -9.05 32.64 4.93
CA THR A 206 -8.32 33.03 6.15
C THR A 206 -8.86 32.35 7.41
N ASP A 207 -10.16 32.04 7.44
CA ASP A 207 -10.86 31.60 8.66
C ASP A 207 -11.03 30.08 8.74
N ARG A 208 -10.33 29.32 7.89
CA ARG A 208 -10.47 27.86 7.84
C ARG A 208 -9.71 27.21 9.00
N LYS A 209 -10.34 26.24 9.66
CA LYS A 209 -9.65 25.40 10.64
C LYS A 209 -8.74 24.42 9.89
N LYS A 210 -7.45 24.39 10.23
CA LYS A 210 -6.53 23.34 9.80
C LYS A 210 -6.53 22.19 10.84
N PRO A 211 -6.37 20.93 10.40
CA PRO A 211 -6.28 19.79 11.32
C PRO A 211 -5.06 19.93 12.25
N GLY A 212 -5.19 19.47 13.49
CA GLY A 212 -4.11 19.43 14.47
C GLY A 212 -3.24 18.17 14.39
N PHE A 213 -3.68 17.13 13.68
CA PHE A 213 -2.93 15.90 13.48
C PHE A 213 -1.83 16.03 12.41
N SER A 214 -0.69 15.36 12.65
CA SER A 214 0.41 15.27 11.69
C SER A 214 -0.06 14.60 10.40
N GLN A 215 -0.01 15.36 9.31
CA GLN A 215 -0.16 14.82 7.96
C GLN A 215 1.03 13.90 7.71
N HIS A 216 0.82 12.58 7.71
CA HIS A 216 1.86 11.65 7.30
C HIS A 216 2.16 11.95 5.83
N GLN A 217 3.26 12.68 5.58
CA GLN A 217 3.81 12.83 4.25
C GLN A 217 4.33 11.47 3.84
N VAL A 218 3.57 10.75 3.01
CA VAL A 218 4.17 9.76 2.13
C VAL A 218 4.94 10.58 1.09
N LEU A 219 6.21 10.85 1.39
CA LEU A 219 7.18 11.28 0.40
C LEU A 219 7.29 10.14 -0.61
N VAL A 220 6.87 10.42 -1.85
CA VAL A 220 7.23 9.63 -3.03
C VAL A 220 8.54 10.20 -3.56
#